data_AF-A0A9E2H2W1-F1
#
_entry.id   AF-A0A9E2H2W1-F1
#
_cell.length_a   1.000
_cell.length_b   1.000
_cell.length_c   1.000
_cell.angle_alpha   90.00
_cell.angle_beta   90.00
_cell.angle_gamma   90.00
#
_symmetry.space_group_name_H-M   'P 1'
#
loop_
_entity.id
_entity.type
_entity.pdbx_description
1 polymer ?
#
loop_
_entity_poly.entity_id
_entity_poly.type
_entity_poly.pdbx_seq_one_letter_code
_entity_poly.pdbx_strand_id
1 'polypeptide(L)' 'MLSIFDTEHSRTEDRWITIGKDKNDVPLVVIHTFRENDANNCRIRIISARRATKKEIKRRIKTRN' A
#
# COMPACT_ATOMS: atom_id res chain seq x y z
N MET A 1 -3.15 -8.72 -3.30
CA MET A 1 -2.65 -7.42 -2.81
C MET A 1 -2.58 -7.48 -1.29
N LEU A 2 -1.70 -6.73 -0.63
CA LEU A 2 -1.70 -6.60 0.83
C LEU A 2 -1.46 -5.14 1.21
N SER A 3 -2.30 -4.62 2.11
CA SER A 3 -2.25 -3.25 2.62
C SER A 3 -2.04 -3.31 4.13
N ILE A 4 -1.09 -2.54 4.63
CA ILE A 4 -0.81 -2.42 6.06
C ILE A 4 -0.95 -0.95 6.47
N PHE A 5 -1.49 -0.70 7.65
CA PHE A 5 -1.58 0.64 8.21
C PHE A 5 -0.18 1.13 8.61
N ASP A 6 0.16 2.35 8.25
CA ASP A 6 1.46 2.97 8.50
C ASP A 6 1.39 3.83 9.76
N THR A 7 1.52 3.20 10.93
CA THR A 7 1.42 3.90 12.22
C THR A 7 2.45 5.02 12.38
N GLU A 8 3.63 4.88 11.75
CA GLU A 8 4.71 5.86 11.86
C GLU A 8 4.36 7.18 11.15
N HIS A 9 3.65 7.09 10.02
CA HIS A 9 3.32 8.27 9.20
C HIS A 9 1.86 8.71 9.32
N SER A 10 1.05 8.05 10.15
CA SER A 10 -0.40 8.30 10.26
C SER A 10 -0.82 9.29 11.36
N ARG A 11 0.08 10.19 11.78
CA ARG A 11 -0.23 11.16 12.85
C ARG A 11 -1.27 12.22 12.43
N THR A 12 -1.23 12.65 11.16
CA THR A 12 -2.08 13.73 10.64
C THR A 12 -3.11 13.27 9.61
N GLU A 13 -2.86 12.14 8.95
CA GLU A 13 -3.77 11.52 7.99
C GLU A 13 -3.52 10.01 7.99
N ASP A 14 -4.57 9.19 7.81
CA ASP A 14 -4.44 7.73 7.76
C ASP A 14 -3.70 7.30 6.49
N ARG A 15 -2.53 6.70 6.67
CA ARG A 15 -1.67 6.22 5.59
C ARG A 15 -1.58 4.70 5.59
N TRP A 16 -1.58 4.17 4.38
CA TRP A 16 -1.51 2.74 4.11
C TRP A 16 -0.35 2.47 3.18
N ILE A 17 0.44 1.46 3.52
CA ILE A 17 1.47 0.90 2.63
C ILE A 17 0.87 -0.34 1.98
N THR A 18 0.67 -0.27 0.67
CA THR A 18 0.16 -1.38 -0.13
C THR A 18 1.26 -1.94 -1.01
N ILE A 19 1.45 -3.26 -0.98
CA ILE A 19 2.33 -3.92 -1.94
C ILE A 19 1.51 -4.81 -2.88
N GLY A 20 1.63 -4.52 -4.17
CA GLY A 20 0.92 -5.16 -5.26
C GLY A 20 1.84 -5.53 -6.42
N LYS A 21 1.22 -5.84 -7.56
CA LYS A 21 1.90 -5.99 -8.84
C LYS A 21 1.11 -5.17 -9.88
N ASP A 22 1.82 -4.62 -10.87
CA ASP A 22 1.16 -4.01 -12.03
C ASP A 22 0.71 -5.07 -13.05
N LYS A 23 0.19 -4.61 -14.19
CA LYS A 23 -0.25 -5.49 -15.29
C LYS A 23 0.87 -6.33 -15.92
N ASN A 24 2.13 -5.98 -15.69
CA ASN A 24 3.32 -6.67 -16.21
C ASN A 24 4.00 -7.51 -15.11
N ASP A 25 3.28 -7.83 -14.03
CA ASP A 25 3.78 -8.58 -12.88
C ASP A 25 4.91 -7.86 -12.09
N VAL A 26 5.15 -6.57 -12.34
CA VAL A 26 6.19 -5.79 -11.65
C VAL A 26 5.72 -5.46 -10.23
N PRO A 27 6.45 -5.86 -9.17
CA PRO A 27 6.06 -5.55 -7.80
C PRO A 27 6.16 -4.05 -7.51
N LEU A 28 5.08 -3.48 -6.96
CA LEU A 28 4.98 -2.07 -6.60
C LEU A 28 4.69 -1.91 -5.10
N VAL A 29 5.29 -0.88 -4.51
CA VAL A 29 4.89 -0.32 -3.21
C VAL A 29 4.14 0.98 -3.48
N VAL A 30 2.95 1.09 -2.92
CA VAL A 30 2.08 2.27 -3.03
C VAL A 30 1.75 2.76 -1.62
N ILE A 31 2.05 4.03 -1.34
CA ILE A 31 1.62 4.71 -0.12
C ILE A 31 0.39 5.53 -0.50
N HIS A 32 -0.71 5.33 0.23
CA HIS A 32 -1.96 6.01 -0.07
C HIS A 32 -2.78 6.28 1.18
N THR A 33 -3.73 7.22 1.06
CA THR A 33 -4.83 7.32 2.02
C THR A 33 -6.00 6.45 1.56
N PHE A 34 -6.88 6.09 2.48
CA PHE A 34 -8.17 5.49 2.17
C PHE A 34 -9.23 6.16 3.04
N ARG A 35 -10.24 6.76 2.41
CA ARG A 35 -11.35 7.41 3.11
C ARG A 35 -12.66 6.99 2.48
N GLU A 36 -13.53 6.37 3.26
CA GLU A 36 -14.91 6.11 2.85
C GLU A 36 -15.67 7.45 2.89
N ASN A 37 -16.33 7.79 1.78
CA ASN A 37 -17.17 8.99 1.69
C ASN A 37 -18.64 8.63 1.94
N ASP A 38 -19.09 7.52 1.37
CA ASP A 38 -20.42 6.94 1.57
C ASP A 38 -20.35 5.42 1.34
N ALA A 39 -21.48 4.72 1.47
CA ALA A 39 -21.56 3.26 1.38
C ALA A 39 -21.02 2.66 0.06
N ASN A 40 -21.02 3.44 -1.04
CA ASN A 40 -20.60 2.97 -2.36
C ASN A 40 -19.36 3.70 -2.89
N ASN A 41 -18.93 4.79 -2.25
CA ASN A 41 -17.81 5.60 -2.72
C ASN A 41 -16.71 5.71 -1.67
N CYS A 42 -15.49 5.45 -2.11
CA CYS A 42 -14.28 5.76 -1.35
C CYS A 42 -13.36 6.68 -2.16
N ARG A 43 -12.56 7.47 -1.44
CA ARG A 43 -11.49 8.30 -1.99
C ARG A 43 -10.15 7.71 -1.62
N ILE A 44 -9.39 7.33 -2.64
CA ILE A 44 -8.00 6.92 -2.51
C ILE A 44 -7.13 8.02 -3.09
N ARG A 45 -6.19 8.55 -2.30
CA ARG A 45 -5.15 9.45 -2.79
C ARG A 45 -3.81 8.73 -2.72
N ILE A 46 -3.18 8.58 -3.87
CA ILE A 46 -1.82 8.08 -3.96
C ILE A 46 -0.87 9.18 -3.50
N ILE A 47 -0.05 8.89 -2.50
CA ILE A 47 1.01 9.77 -2.00
C ILE A 47 2.33 9.43 -2.70
N SER A 48 2.60 8.13 -2.87
CA SER A 48 3.80 7.64 -3.56
C SER A 48 3.52 6.30 -4.23
N ALA A 49 4.13 6.06 -5.39
CA ALA A 49 4.13 4.78 -6.06
C ALA A 49 5.52 4.51 -6.64
N ARG A 50 6.11 3.37 -6.30
CA ARG A 50 7.44 2.98 -6.80
C ARG A 50 7.58 1.48 -6.92
N ARG A 51 8.62 1.05 -7.65
CA ARG A 51 9.04 -0.35 -7.66
C ARG A 51 9.40 -0.82 -6.25
N ALA A 52 8.94 -2.03 -5.90
CA ALA A 52 9.34 -2.68 -4.67
C ALA A 52 10.80 -3.14 -4.78
N THR A 53 11.57 -2.94 -3.72
CA THR A 53 12.93 -3.47 -3.63
C THR A 53 12.90 -4.98 -3.38
N LYS A 54 14.00 -5.68 -3.72
CA LYS A 54 14.14 -7.13 -3.43
C LYS A 54 13.94 -7.45 -1.93
N LYS A 55 14.38 -6.55 -1.04
CA LYS A 55 14.22 -6.69 0.42
C LYS A 55 12.73 -6.66 0.82
N GLU A 56 11.97 -5.72 0.29
CA GLU A 56 10.53 -5.57 0.57
C GLU A 56 9.72 -6.75 0.02
N ILE A 57 10.08 -7.24 -1.18
CA ILE A 57 9.48 -8.46 -1.76
C ILE A 57 9.75 -9.65 -0.84
N LYS A 58 11.00 -9.85 -0.39
CA LYS A 58 11.38 -10.96 0.49
C LYS A 58 10.71 -10.88 1.86
N ARG A 59 10.67 -9.70 2.47
CA ARG A 59 9.97 -9.48 3.76
C ARG A 59 8.50 -9.90 3.64
N ARG A 60 7.88 -9.60 2.50
CA ARG A 60 6.50 -10.01 2.22
C ARG A 60 6.30 -11.50 1.97
N ILE A 61 7.24 -12.20 1.33
CA ILE A 61 7.15 -13.66 1.15
C ILE A 61 7.20 -14.36 2.52
N LYS A 62 8.01 -13.86 3.45
CA LYS A 62 8.16 -14.44 4.79
C LYS A 62 6.92 -14.31 5.69
N THR A 63 6.10 -13.27 5.54
CA THR A 63 4.89 -13.07 6.34
C THR A 63 3.68 -13.86 5.79
N ARG A 64 3.85 -14.59 4.69
CA ARG A 64 2.79 -15.36 4.02
C ARG A 64 2.92 -16.88 4.17
N ASN A 65 3.99 -17.35 4.81
CA ASN A 65 4.20 -18.74 5.24
C ASN A 65 4.08 -18.79 6.76
#